data_AF-A0A858BV30-F1
#
_entry.id   AF-A0A858BV30-F1
#
_cell.length_a   1.000
_cell.length_b   1.000
_cell.length_c   1.000
_cell.angle_alpha   90.00
_cell.angle_beta   90.00
_cell.angle_gamma   90.00
#
_symmetry.space_group_name_H-M   'P 1'
#
loop_
_entity.id
_entity.type
_entity.pdbx_description
1 polymer ?
#
loop_
_entity_poly.entity_id
_entity_poly.type
_entity_poly.pdbx_seq_one_letter_code
_entity_poly.pdbx_strand_id
1 'polypeptide(L)'
;MKKENTSMRLKMMMEERNLRQIDILNMAMPYCEKYKVKMNKSDISQYVSGKVEPNQDKLAVLGMALNVNEAWLMGYDVPRDRISSFKQPVKLSAGAKDLLSTYARCSPDGKQKIVTYSRKVLDLEKEEKAVDHLMPIAAHNDDMSPEQIALMMQDLEDL
;
A
#
# COMPACT_ATOMS: atom_id res chain seq x y z
N MET A 1 -15.19 25.73 15.86
CA MET A 1 -16.24 24.87 15.27
C MET A 1 -15.58 23.65 14.65
N LYS A 2 -16.17 22.46 14.78
CA LYS A 2 -15.74 21.28 14.00
C LYS A 2 -16.01 21.59 12.52
N LYS A 3 -14.98 21.55 11.66
CA LYS A 3 -15.13 21.83 10.21
C LYS A 3 -15.81 20.66 9.48
N GLU A 4 -15.71 19.46 10.04
CA GLU A 4 -16.24 18.22 9.49
C GLU A 4 -16.78 17.32 10.62
N ASN A 5 -17.38 16.18 10.28
CA ASN A 5 -17.84 15.17 11.23
C ASN A 5 -17.37 13.77 10.82
N THR A 6 -17.60 12.79 11.70
CA THR A 6 -17.20 11.39 11.47
C THR A 6 -17.75 10.79 10.19
N SER A 7 -18.99 11.11 9.82
CA SER A 7 -19.60 10.63 8.57
C SER A 7 -18.84 11.15 7.34
N MET A 8 -18.50 12.43 7.31
CA MET A 8 -17.76 13.05 6.20
C MET A 8 -16.36 12.43 6.07
N ARG A 9 -15.63 12.29 7.19
CA ARG A 9 -14.30 11.67 7.20
C ARG A 9 -14.35 10.21 6.75
N LEU A 10 -15.34 9.44 7.18
CA LEU A 10 -15.52 8.06 6.74
C LEU A 10 -15.82 7.98 5.23
N LYS A 11 -16.68 8.84 4.68
CA LYS A 11 -16.95 8.88 3.24
C LYS A 11 -15.70 9.24 2.44
N MET A 12 -14.96 10.24 2.89
CA MET A 12 -13.70 10.63 2.26
C MET A 12 -12.69 9.47 2.25
N MET A 13 -12.56 8.74 3.35
CA MET A 13 -11.73 7.53 3.43
C MET A 13 -12.19 6.43 2.48
N MET A 14 -13.51 6.26 2.32
CA MET A 14 -14.08 5.29 1.38
C MET A 14 -13.76 5.64 -0.06
N GLU A 15 -13.86 6.91 -0.44
CA GLU A 15 -13.56 7.37 -1.79
C GLU A 15 -12.07 7.26 -2.10
N GLU A 16 -11.20 7.79 -1.22
CA GLU A 16 -9.74 7.81 -1.45
C GLU A 16 -9.11 6.41 -1.50
N ARG A 17 -9.62 5.47 -0.69
CA ARG A 17 -9.09 4.10 -0.61
C ARG A 17 -9.95 3.08 -1.35
N ASN A 18 -10.97 3.53 -2.08
CA ASN A 18 -11.95 2.68 -2.77
C ASN A 18 -12.55 1.58 -1.87
N LEU A 19 -12.95 1.95 -0.66
CA LEU A 19 -13.51 1.02 0.34
C LEU A 19 -15.03 1.05 0.33
N ARG A 20 -15.64 -0.13 0.48
CA ARG A 20 -17.06 -0.25 0.81
C ARG A 20 -17.25 -0.31 2.32
N GLN A 21 -18.48 -0.09 2.79
CA GLN A 21 -18.80 -0.18 4.22
C GLN A 21 -18.44 -1.53 4.83
N ILE A 22 -18.58 -2.62 4.05
CA ILE A 22 -18.20 -3.96 4.50
C ILE A 22 -16.69 -4.11 4.66
N ASP A 23 -15.90 -3.40 3.85
CA ASP A 23 -14.44 -3.45 3.93
C ASP A 23 -13.95 -2.75 5.21
N ILE A 24 -14.57 -1.62 5.59
CA ILE A 24 -14.34 -0.97 6.90
C ILE A 24 -14.66 -1.92 8.06
N LEU A 25 -15.79 -2.61 7.98
CA LEU A 25 -16.18 -3.59 9.00
C LEU A 25 -15.13 -4.70 9.11
N ASN A 26 -14.70 -5.27 7.98
CA ASN A 26 -13.70 -6.33 7.93
C ASN A 26 -12.35 -5.89 8.52
N MET A 27 -11.90 -4.67 8.23
CA MET A 27 -10.70 -4.09 8.82
C MET A 27 -10.82 -3.88 10.33
N ALA A 28 -12.03 -3.61 10.82
CA ALA A 28 -12.28 -3.41 12.24
C ALA A 28 -12.42 -4.72 13.04
N MET A 29 -12.84 -5.83 12.42
CA MET A 29 -13.09 -7.11 13.12
C MET A 29 -11.92 -7.59 14.02
N PRO A 30 -10.65 -7.58 13.58
CA PRO A 30 -9.53 -8.03 14.43
C PRO A 30 -9.39 -7.19 15.71
N TYR A 31 -9.67 -5.89 15.61
CA TYR A 31 -9.63 -4.98 16.75
C TYR A 31 -10.88 -5.09 17.62
N CYS A 32 -12.05 -5.32 17.02
CA CYS A 32 -13.29 -5.64 17.72
C CYS A 32 -13.11 -6.87 18.64
N GLU A 33 -12.51 -7.95 18.13
CA GLU A 33 -12.23 -9.15 18.90
C GLU A 33 -11.21 -8.88 20.01
N LYS A 34 -10.10 -8.20 19.69
CA LYS A 34 -9.03 -7.88 20.64
C LYS A 34 -9.52 -7.05 21.83
N TYR A 35 -10.35 -6.04 21.57
CA TYR A 35 -10.84 -5.11 22.58
C TYR A 35 -12.26 -5.44 23.08
N LYS A 36 -12.82 -6.59 22.66
CA LYS A 36 -14.18 -7.04 23.00
C LYS A 36 -15.28 -6.02 22.67
N VAL A 37 -15.09 -5.27 21.58
CA VAL A 37 -16.04 -4.27 21.08
C VAL A 37 -16.95 -4.91 20.03
N LYS A 38 -18.26 -4.74 20.17
CA LYS A 38 -19.23 -5.22 19.16
C LYS A 38 -19.46 -4.15 18.09
N MET A 39 -19.31 -4.53 16.83
CA MET A 39 -19.59 -3.64 15.70
C MET A 39 -20.14 -4.44 14.53
N ASN A 40 -21.29 -4.01 14.02
CA ASN A 40 -22.06 -4.73 13.03
C ASN A 40 -22.19 -3.90 11.75
N LYS A 41 -22.66 -4.50 10.65
CA LYS A 41 -22.93 -3.79 9.39
C LYS A 41 -23.87 -2.58 9.56
N SER A 42 -24.88 -2.72 10.44
CA SER A 42 -25.81 -1.63 10.77
C SER A 42 -25.10 -0.43 11.41
N ASP A 43 -24.16 -0.69 12.33
CA ASP A 43 -23.39 0.37 12.99
C ASP A 43 -22.60 1.19 11.96
N ILE A 44 -21.85 0.52 11.07
CA ILE A 44 -21.07 1.19 10.04
C ILE A 44 -21.97 2.02 9.11
N SER A 45 -23.11 1.47 8.69
CA SER A 45 -24.08 2.21 7.87
C SER A 45 -24.62 3.46 8.57
N GLN A 46 -24.89 3.38 9.88
CA GLN A 46 -25.32 4.52 10.68
C GLN A 46 -24.23 5.57 10.85
N TYR A 47 -22.96 5.17 10.99
CA TYR A 47 -21.82 6.09 11.08
C TYR A 47 -21.55 6.80 9.76
N VAL A 48 -21.58 6.06 8.64
CA VAL A 48 -21.39 6.62 7.30
C VAL A 48 -22.54 7.54 6.92
N SER A 49 -23.79 7.24 7.30
CA SER A 49 -24.92 8.16 7.08
C SER A 49 -24.95 9.36 8.03
N GLY A 50 -24.19 9.31 9.13
CA GLY A 50 -24.17 10.37 10.15
C GLY A 50 -25.39 10.35 11.07
N LYS A 51 -26.21 9.29 11.03
CA LYS A 51 -27.39 9.15 11.89
C LYS A 51 -27.01 8.95 13.36
N VAL A 52 -25.86 8.32 13.59
CA VAL A 52 -25.34 8.02 14.93
C VAL A 52 -23.85 8.31 14.93
N GLU A 53 -23.32 8.87 16.02
CA GLU A 53 -21.89 8.98 16.23
C GLU A 53 -21.36 7.72 16.95
N PRO A 54 -20.20 7.17 16.54
CA PRO A 54 -19.58 6.07 17.25
C PRO A 54 -19.15 6.50 18.66
N ASN A 55 -19.34 5.61 19.63
CA ASN A 55 -18.83 5.82 20.99
C ASN A 55 -17.29 5.74 21.02
N GLN A 56 -16.69 6.08 22.16
CA GLN A 56 -15.24 6.13 22.31
C GLN A 56 -14.53 4.82 21.93
N ASP A 57 -15.06 3.67 22.35
CA ASP A 57 -14.48 2.36 22.05
C ASP A 57 -14.52 2.04 20.55
N LYS A 58 -15.68 2.25 19.90
CA LYS A 58 -15.84 2.01 18.47
C LYS A 58 -15.02 2.99 17.64
N LEU A 59 -14.91 4.24 18.08
CA LEU A 59 -14.08 5.26 17.44
C LEU A 59 -12.60 4.87 17.50
N ALA A 60 -12.12 4.38 18.66
CA ALA A 60 -10.75 3.88 18.80
C ALA A 60 -10.49 2.68 17.87
N VAL A 61 -11.44 1.74 17.81
CA VAL A 61 -11.37 0.60 16.87
C VAL A 61 -11.31 1.08 15.42
N LEU A 62 -12.16 2.02 15.01
CA LEU A 62 -12.15 2.57 13.65
C LEU A 62 -10.85 3.32 13.35
N GLY A 63 -10.32 4.10 14.29
CA GLY A 63 -9.03 4.78 14.16
C GLY A 63 -7.88 3.79 13.98
N MET A 64 -7.87 2.69 14.74
CA MET A 64 -6.90 1.60 14.57
C MET A 64 -7.05 0.88 13.22
N ALA A 65 -8.27 0.54 12.83
CA ALA A 65 -8.57 -0.18 11.60
C ALA A 65 -8.18 0.61 10.35
N LEU A 66 -8.46 1.92 10.37
CA LEU A 66 -8.21 2.83 9.26
C LEU A 66 -6.83 3.50 9.31
N ASN A 67 -6.07 3.24 10.38
CA ASN A 67 -4.79 3.88 10.69
C ASN A 67 -4.86 5.42 10.67
N VAL A 68 -5.88 5.97 11.33
CA VAL A 68 -6.10 7.41 11.46
C VAL A 68 -6.30 7.81 12.91
N ASN A 69 -6.04 9.07 13.22
CA ASN A 69 -6.27 9.66 14.52
C ASN A 69 -7.78 9.78 14.80
N GLU A 70 -8.20 9.32 15.96
CA GLU A 70 -9.59 9.35 16.41
C GLU A 70 -10.15 10.77 16.48
N ALA A 71 -9.35 11.74 16.93
CA ALA A 71 -9.77 13.14 16.97
C ALA A 71 -9.90 13.71 15.56
N TRP A 72 -9.02 13.35 14.63
CA TRP A 72 -9.20 13.72 13.22
C TRP A 72 -10.48 13.11 12.63
N LEU A 73 -10.74 11.84 12.94
CA LEU A 73 -11.95 11.13 12.52
C LEU A 73 -13.21 11.81 13.07
N MET A 74 -13.18 12.34 14.30
CA MET A 74 -14.26 13.15 14.87
C MET A 74 -14.44 14.55 14.25
N GLY A 75 -13.55 14.95 13.35
CA GLY A 75 -13.60 16.25 12.66
C GLY A 75 -12.81 17.38 13.34
N TYR A 76 -11.91 17.05 14.27
CA TYR A 76 -10.97 18.04 14.82
C TYR A 76 -9.83 18.34 13.85
N ASP A 77 -9.27 19.54 13.96
CA ASP A 77 -8.14 20.01 13.14
C ASP A 77 -6.82 19.50 13.74
N VAL A 78 -6.56 18.21 13.57
CA VAL A 78 -5.35 17.52 14.04
C VAL A 78 -4.78 16.65 12.90
N PRO A 79 -3.51 16.20 12.97
CA PRO A 79 -2.95 15.32 11.95
C PRO A 79 -3.80 14.05 11.76
N ARG A 80 -4.06 13.73 10.48
CA ARG A 80 -4.86 12.58 10.07
C ARG A 80 -4.23 11.27 10.51
N ASP A 81 -2.95 11.10 10.23
CA ASP A 81 -2.26 9.86 10.55
C ASP A 81 -2.06 9.76 12.05
N ARG A 82 -2.21 8.55 12.57
CA ARG A 82 -1.75 8.28 13.92
C ARG A 82 -0.25 8.52 13.96
N ILE A 83 0.17 9.48 14.79
CA ILE A 83 1.58 9.60 15.19
C ILE A 83 1.88 8.38 16.05
N SER A 84 2.11 7.23 15.41
CA SER A 84 2.43 6.02 16.12
C SER A 84 3.87 6.13 16.58
N SER A 85 4.07 6.49 17.84
CA SER A 85 5.29 6.16 18.59
C SER A 85 5.59 4.65 18.59
N PHE A 86 4.65 3.82 18.14
CA PHE A 86 4.84 2.43 17.79
C PHE A 86 5.26 2.30 16.32
N LYS A 87 6.57 2.34 16.08
CA LYS A 87 7.16 1.49 15.05
C LYS A 87 6.64 0.08 15.34
N GLN A 88 5.73 -0.44 14.51
CA GLN A 88 5.60 -1.89 14.38
C GLN A 88 7.04 -2.44 14.31
N PRO A 89 7.44 -3.43 15.12
CA PRO A 89 8.74 -4.04 14.92
C PRO A 89 8.69 -4.62 13.52
N VAL A 90 9.29 -3.91 12.55
CA VAL A 90 9.45 -4.40 11.20
C VAL A 90 10.06 -5.78 11.39
N LYS A 91 9.35 -6.82 10.97
CA LYS A 91 9.82 -8.20 11.06
C LYS A 91 10.93 -8.33 10.02
N LEU A 92 12.08 -7.74 10.35
CA LEU A 92 13.24 -7.63 9.49
C LEU A 92 13.74 -9.06 9.27
N SER A 93 13.95 -9.41 8.01
CA SER A 93 14.68 -10.64 7.67
C SER A 93 16.06 -10.62 8.33
N ALA A 94 16.68 -11.78 8.52
CA ALA A 94 18.02 -11.86 9.08
C ALA A 94 18.99 -10.93 8.32
N GLY A 95 18.89 -10.89 6.98
CA GLY A 95 19.68 -9.99 6.14
C GLY A 95 19.38 -8.50 6.36
N ALA A 96 18.11 -8.12 6.57
CA ALA A 96 17.77 -6.72 6.83
C ALA A 96 18.27 -6.24 8.21
N LYS A 97 18.33 -7.13 9.21
CA LYS A 97 18.95 -6.82 10.51
C LYS A 97 20.45 -6.63 10.40
N ASP A 98 21.12 -7.50 9.65
CA ASP A 98 22.56 -7.42 9.40
C ASP A 98 22.92 -6.13 8.67
N LEU A 99 22.19 -5.78 7.60
CA LEU A 99 22.37 -4.53 6.86
C LEU A 99 22.19 -3.30 7.76
N LEU A 100 21.17 -3.30 8.62
CA LEU A 100 20.97 -2.17 9.55
C LEU A 100 22.12 -2.05 10.56
N SER A 101 22.60 -3.19 11.07
CA SER A 101 23.70 -3.23 12.05
C SER A 101 25.03 -2.75 11.43
N THR A 102 25.32 -3.15 10.20
CA THR A 102 26.52 -2.75 9.47
C THR A 102 26.44 -1.28 9.05
N TYR A 103 25.29 -0.85 8.51
CA TYR A 103 25.03 0.54 8.16
C TYR A 103 25.18 1.47 9.37
N ALA A 104 24.67 1.07 10.54
CA ALA A 104 24.78 1.87 11.76
C ALA A 104 26.25 2.12 12.16
N ARG A 105 27.13 1.14 11.94
CA ARG A 105 28.57 1.18 12.26
C ARG A 105 29.41 1.92 11.21
N CYS A 106 28.87 2.22 10.04
CA CYS A 106 29.61 2.92 8.98
C CYS A 106 29.81 4.42 9.27
N SER A 107 30.90 4.98 8.71
CA SER A 107 31.15 6.42 8.67
C SER A 107 30.11 7.15 7.80
N PRO A 108 29.99 8.49 7.92
CA PRO A 108 29.08 9.27 7.07
C PRO A 108 29.29 9.04 5.57
N ASP A 109 30.56 8.99 5.13
CA ASP A 109 30.92 8.71 3.73
C ASP A 109 30.54 7.27 3.32
N GLY A 110 30.77 6.29 4.20
CA GLY A 110 30.37 4.90 3.95
C GLY A 110 28.85 4.75 3.83
N LYS A 111 28.08 5.42 4.69
CA LYS A 111 26.61 5.46 4.62
C LYS A 111 26.13 6.04 3.30
N GLN A 112 26.75 7.12 2.84
CA GLN A 112 26.43 7.74 1.56
C GLN A 112 26.69 6.79 0.39
N LYS A 113 27.84 6.09 0.39
CA LYS A 113 28.18 5.09 -0.63
C LYS A 113 27.18 3.93 -0.68
N ILE A 114 26.78 3.41 0.49
CA ILE A 114 25.79 2.34 0.58
C ILE A 114 24.47 2.79 -0.05
N VAL A 115 23.96 3.97 0.31
CA VAL A 115 22.72 4.51 -0.26
C VAL A 115 22.82 4.69 -1.76
N THR A 116 23.93 5.24 -2.25
CA THR A 116 24.17 5.42 -3.69
C THR A 116 24.18 4.10 -4.44
N TYR A 117 24.88 3.08 -3.91
CA TYR A 117 24.92 1.76 -4.55
C TYR A 117 23.55 1.08 -4.55
N SER A 118 22.82 1.13 -3.43
CA SER A 118 21.46 0.59 -3.34
C SER A 118 20.51 1.19 -4.38
N ARG A 119 20.63 2.50 -4.65
CA ARG A 119 19.84 3.15 -5.72
C ARG A 119 20.23 2.64 -7.11
N LYS A 120 21.53 2.54 -7.40
CA LYS A 120 22.02 2.02 -8.69
C LYS A 120 21.51 0.60 -8.97
N VAL A 121 21.52 -0.27 -7.96
CA VAL A 121 20.99 -1.65 -8.10
C VAL A 121 19.51 -1.63 -8.49
N LEU A 122 18.69 -0.78 -7.84
CA LEU A 122 17.27 -0.66 -8.17
C LEU A 122 17.04 -0.12 -9.59
N ASP A 123 17.93 0.71 -10.10
CA ASP A 123 17.82 1.24 -11.47
C ASP A 123 18.21 0.17 -12.50
N LEU A 124 19.27 -0.62 -12.24
CA LEU A 124 19.65 -1.76 -13.07
C LEU A 124 18.53 -2.81 -13.15
N GLU A 125 17.88 -3.15 -12.02
CA GLU A 125 16.76 -4.10 -12.02
C GLU A 125 15.56 -3.62 -12.84
N LYS A 126 15.37 -2.29 -12.99
CA LYS A 126 14.33 -1.73 -13.88
C LYS A 126 14.75 -1.84 -15.33
N GLU A 127 16.02 -1.57 -15.63
CA GLU A 127 16.57 -1.66 -16.98
C GLU A 127 16.53 -3.10 -17.50
N GLU A 128 16.97 -4.09 -16.71
CA GLU A 128 16.91 -5.52 -17.09
C GLU A 128 15.47 -5.97 -17.39
N LYS A 129 14.50 -5.57 -16.55
CA LYS A 129 13.08 -5.86 -16.79
C LYS A 129 12.51 -5.15 -18.03
N ALA A 130 13.05 -3.98 -18.39
CA ALA A 130 12.66 -3.27 -19.60
C ALA A 130 13.24 -3.93 -20.86
N VAL A 131 14.46 -4.47 -20.77
CA VAL A 131 15.12 -5.19 -21.86
C VAL A 131 14.45 -6.54 -22.15
N ASP A 132 13.98 -7.26 -21.14
CA ASP A 132 13.24 -8.53 -21.32
C ASP A 132 11.92 -8.35 -22.12
N HIS A 133 11.37 -7.13 -22.13
CA HIS A 133 10.18 -6.78 -22.93
C HIS A 133 10.50 -6.36 -24.39
N LEU A 134 11.77 -6.13 -24.72
CA LEU A 134 12.21 -5.80 -26.07
C LEU A 134 12.68 -7.09 -26.76
N MET A 135 11.79 -7.77 -27.47
CA MET A 135 12.22 -8.85 -28.36
C MET A 135 13.19 -8.29 -29.40
N PRO A 136 14.37 -8.90 -29.63
CA PRO A 136 15.26 -8.49 -30.70
C PRO A 136 14.54 -8.70 -32.03
N ILE A 137 14.11 -7.62 -32.66
CA ILE A 137 13.72 -7.67 -34.07
C ILE A 137 15.05 -7.72 -34.83
N ALA A 138 15.39 -8.86 -35.42
CA ALA A 138 16.53 -8.92 -36.32
C ALA A 138 16.27 -7.94 -37.47
N ALA A 139 17.26 -7.10 -37.81
CA ALA A 139 17.15 -6.05 -38.84
C ALA A 139 16.73 -6.56 -40.25
N HIS A 140 16.62 -7.87 -40.45
CA HIS A 140 16.10 -8.47 -41.68
C HIS A 140 14.58 -8.72 -41.66
N ASN A 141 13.88 -8.41 -40.55
CA ASN A 141 12.43 -8.58 -40.43
C ASN A 141 11.63 -7.29 -40.70
N ASP A 142 12.29 -6.18 -41.05
CA ASP A 142 11.62 -4.87 -41.21
C ASP A 142 10.61 -4.83 -42.38
N ASP A 143 10.69 -5.76 -43.34
CA ASP A 143 9.84 -5.80 -44.54
C ASP A 143 8.89 -7.02 -44.61
N MET A 144 8.83 -7.87 -43.58
CA MET A 144 7.95 -9.04 -43.63
C MET A 144 6.55 -8.72 -43.11
N SER A 145 5.54 -8.94 -43.96
CA SER A 145 4.14 -8.80 -43.53
C SER A 145 3.82 -9.87 -42.47
N PRO A 146 2.82 -9.61 -41.58
CA PRO A 146 2.42 -10.57 -40.56
C PRO A 146 2.08 -11.97 -41.11
N GLU A 147 1.63 -12.05 -42.38
CA GLU A 147 1.33 -13.31 -43.07
C GLU A 147 2.59 -14.09 -43.43
N GLN A 148 3.69 -13.41 -43.80
CA GLN A 148 4.97 -14.06 -44.13
C GLN A 148 5.66 -14.63 -42.89
N ILE A 149 5.53 -13.94 -41.76
CA ILE A 149 6.04 -14.42 -40.46
C ILE A 149 5.29 -15.68 -40.03
N ALA A 150 3.96 -15.71 -40.19
CA ALA A 150 3.15 -16.88 -39.90
C ALA A 150 3.49 -18.08 -40.81
N LEU A 151 3.75 -17.84 -42.10
CA LEU A 151 4.12 -18.88 -43.06
C LEU A 151 5.48 -19.51 -42.73
N MET A 152 6.48 -18.70 -42.35
CA MET A 152 7.79 -19.20 -41.90
C MET A 152 7.71 -20.02 -40.61
N MET A 153 6.81 -19.67 -39.68
CA MET A 153 6.61 -20.45 -38.46
C MET A 153 5.98 -21.81 -38.75
N GLN A 154 5.08 -21.88 -39.73
CA GLN A 154 4.45 -23.12 -40.16
C GLN A 154 5.46 -24.07 -40.85
N ASP A 155 6.32 -23.54 -41.73
CA ASP A 155 7.36 -24.33 -42.41
C ASP A 155 8.43 -24.88 -41.45
N LEU A 156 8.64 -24.25 -40.30
CA LEU A 156 9.55 -24.70 -39.23
C LEU A 156 8.95 -25.79 -38.34
N GLU A 157 7.62 -25.86 -38.22
CA GLU A 157 6.92 -26.91 -37.48
C GLU A 157 6.76 -28.21 -38.29
N ASP A 158 6.83 -28.13 -39.62
CA ASP A 158 6.71 -29.27 -40.54
C ASP A 158 8.07 -29.96 -40.88
N LEU A 159 9.15 -29.60 -40.16
CA LEU A 159 10.52 -30.14 -40.31
C LEU A 159 10.90 -31.11 -39.18
#